data_AF-A0AAT9WCZ0-F1
#
_entry.id   AF-A0AAT9WCZ0-F1
#
_cell.length_a   1.000
_cell.length_b   1.000
_cell.length_c   1.000
_cell.angle_alpha   90.00
_cell.angle_beta   90.00
_cell.angle_gamma   90.00
#
_symmetry.space_group_name_H-M   'P 1'
#
loop_
_entity.id
_entity.type
_entity.pdbx_description
1 polymer ?
#
loop_
_entity_poly.entity_id
_entity_poly.type
_entity_poly.pdbx_seq_one_letter_code
_entity_poly.pdbx_strand_id
1 'polypeptide(L)'
;MSVELAYVIAAEQVRASERRQIYNLGTFVLPDFMFKYEGRHSLKGVLGGVPYPIIWVDLAPEDPVFRAEDNVLRTPAPTAAEVLALTKAFIDSQSFLSPPYIEGCVFSEYSSLSATDSALLLDRYESINTVRESLVIEKDVEAAQGPNEPTGSVSVIQLDFGQVVTPAETDPQ
;
A
#
# COMPACT_ATOMS: atom_id res chain seq x y z
N MET A 1 -7.13 -4.43 2.90
CA MET A 1 -6.65 -3.29 3.72
C MET A 1 -5.46 -2.65 3.01
N SER A 2 -5.23 -1.34 3.14
CA SER A 2 -4.03 -0.72 2.56
C SER A 2 -2.78 -1.05 3.39
N VAL A 3 -1.60 -0.99 2.79
CA VAL A 3 -0.31 -1.28 3.42
C VAL A 3 0.01 -0.27 4.52
N GLU A 4 -0.32 1.01 4.30
CA GLU A 4 -0.10 2.09 5.26
C GLU A 4 -1.00 1.91 6.48
N LEU A 5 -2.26 1.52 6.27
CA LEU A 5 -3.17 1.20 7.37
C LEU A 5 -2.70 -0.04 8.14
N ALA A 6 -2.26 -1.08 7.42
CA ALA A 6 -1.69 -2.28 8.03
C ALA A 6 -0.46 -1.95 8.87
N TYR A 7 0.42 -1.06 8.37
CA TYR A 7 1.59 -0.56 9.11
C TYR A 7 1.16 0.07 10.43
N VAL A 8 0.22 1.02 10.39
CA VAL A 8 -0.21 1.76 11.60
C VAL A 8 -0.82 0.81 12.62
N ILE A 9 -1.73 -0.08 12.20
CA ILE A 9 -2.38 -1.03 13.12
C ILE A 9 -1.35 -1.99 13.72
N ALA A 10 -0.41 -2.50 12.91
CA ALA A 10 0.63 -3.42 13.37
C ALA A 10 1.58 -2.74 14.36
N ALA A 11 2.01 -1.51 14.08
CA ALA A 11 2.83 -0.71 14.99
C ALA A 11 2.13 -0.43 16.32
N GLU A 12 0.84 -0.08 16.30
CA GLU A 12 0.07 0.11 17.53
C GLU A 12 -0.07 -1.21 18.31
N GLN A 13 -0.31 -2.34 17.66
CA GLN A 13 -0.41 -3.63 18.35
C GLN A 13 0.94 -4.06 18.98
N VAL A 14 2.06 -3.82 18.30
CA VAL A 14 3.39 -4.04 18.86
C VAL A 14 3.57 -3.19 20.13
N ARG A 15 3.26 -1.88 20.08
CA ARG A 15 3.33 -0.98 21.24
C ARG A 15 2.39 -1.39 22.38
N ALA A 16 1.17 -1.83 22.06
CA ALA A 16 0.18 -2.26 23.04
C ALA A 16 0.63 -3.52 23.79
N SER A 17 1.29 -4.46 23.09
CA SER A 17 1.85 -5.68 23.69
C SER A 17 2.92 -5.38 24.75
N GLU A 18 3.72 -4.33 24.55
CA GLU A 18 4.72 -3.85 25.50
C GLU A 18 4.09 -3.16 26.71
N ARG A 19 2.99 -2.41 26.50
CA ARG A 19 2.33 -1.61 27.54
C ARG A 19 1.31 -2.40 28.38
N ARG A 20 1.00 -3.67 28.02
CA ARG A 20 -0.06 -4.51 28.63
C ARG A 20 -1.42 -3.80 28.72
N GLN A 21 -1.67 -2.83 27.86
CA GLN A 21 -2.95 -2.12 27.78
C GLN A 21 -3.49 -2.30 26.38
N ILE A 22 -4.47 -3.20 26.26
CA ILE A 22 -5.43 -3.15 25.17
C ILE A 22 -6.19 -1.82 25.34
N TYR A 23 -6.39 -1.07 24.26
CA TYR A 23 -7.02 0.25 24.30
C TYR A 23 -8.39 0.15 24.99
N ASN A 24 -8.47 0.59 26.24
CA ASN A 24 -9.72 0.79 26.97
C ASN A 24 -10.10 2.25 26.80
N LEU A 25 -10.89 2.56 25.77
CA LEU A 25 -11.46 3.89 25.62
C LEU A 25 -12.76 3.97 26.44
N GLY A 26 -12.61 4.18 27.75
CA GLY A 26 -13.73 4.15 28.69
C GLY A 26 -14.31 2.73 28.82
N THR A 27 -15.55 2.54 28.37
CA THR A 27 -16.25 1.24 28.36
C THR A 27 -15.98 0.42 27.10
N PHE A 28 -15.33 0.99 26.09
CA PHE A 28 -14.99 0.26 24.87
C PHE A 28 -13.66 -0.48 25.06
N VAL A 29 -13.77 -1.81 25.19
CA VAL A 29 -12.64 -2.72 25.07
C VAL A 29 -12.54 -3.10 23.59
N LEU A 30 -11.41 -2.76 22.97
CA LEU A 30 -11.17 -3.21 21.59
C LEU A 30 -11.05 -4.74 21.61
N PRO A 31 -11.83 -5.47 20.78
CA PRO A 31 -11.74 -6.93 20.72
C PRO A 31 -10.37 -7.36 20.22
N ASP A 32 -9.90 -8.51 20.70
CA ASP A 32 -8.68 -9.14 20.20
C ASP A 32 -8.85 -9.43 18.70
N PHE A 33 -7.86 -9.03 17.92
CA PHE A 33 -7.83 -9.25 16.48
C PHE A 33 -6.51 -9.91 16.06
N MET A 34 -6.56 -10.63 14.95
CA MET A 34 -5.41 -11.31 14.37
C MET A 34 -5.14 -10.83 12.96
N PHE A 35 -3.86 -10.72 12.60
CA PHE A 35 -3.49 -10.48 11.22
C PHE A 35 -3.52 -11.76 10.40
N LYS A 36 -3.84 -11.60 9.12
CA LYS A 36 -3.77 -12.64 8.10
C LYS A 36 -3.04 -12.09 6.88
N TYR A 37 -2.21 -12.93 6.28
CA TYR A 37 -1.45 -12.60 5.08
C TYR A 37 -1.78 -13.62 3.99
N GLU A 38 -2.32 -13.13 2.88
CA GLU A 38 -2.74 -13.96 1.75
C GLU A 38 -1.66 -14.06 0.66
N GLY A 39 -0.60 -13.25 0.76
CA GLY A 39 0.47 -13.20 -0.22
C GLY A 39 0.49 -11.91 -1.02
N ARG A 40 1.12 -11.93 -2.18
CA ARG A 40 1.19 -10.78 -3.09
C ARG A 40 0.34 -11.01 -4.33
N HIS A 41 -0.52 -10.07 -4.65
CA HIS A 41 -1.42 -10.15 -5.79
C HIS A 41 -1.15 -9.01 -6.77
N SER A 42 -1.09 -9.34 -8.06
CA SER A 42 -0.97 -8.34 -9.11
C SER A 42 -2.31 -7.62 -9.28
N LEU A 43 -2.38 -6.39 -8.81
CA LEU A 43 -3.56 -5.54 -8.96
C LEU A 43 -3.34 -4.60 -10.15
N LYS A 44 -4.21 -4.70 -11.17
CA LYS A 44 -4.16 -3.83 -12.35
C LYS A 44 -4.36 -2.38 -11.93
N GLY A 45 -3.41 -1.51 -12.33
CA GLY A 45 -3.51 -0.07 -12.12
C GLY A 45 -3.16 0.42 -10.70
N VAL A 46 -2.72 -0.46 -9.79
CA VAL A 46 -2.39 -0.06 -8.42
C VAL A 46 -0.91 0.31 -8.27
N LEU A 47 0.01 -0.58 -8.69
CA LEU A 47 1.45 -0.39 -8.50
C LEU A 47 2.29 -0.61 -9.78
N GLY A 48 1.76 -0.29 -10.96
CA GLY A 48 2.54 -0.38 -12.21
C GLY A 48 3.07 -1.79 -12.52
N GLY A 49 2.39 -2.85 -12.05
CA GLY A 49 2.80 -4.24 -12.24
C GLY A 49 3.47 -4.89 -11.02
N VAL A 50 3.85 -4.10 -10.00
CA VAL A 50 4.38 -4.66 -8.75
C VAL A 50 3.26 -5.34 -7.95
N PRO A 51 3.43 -6.62 -7.54
CA PRO A 51 2.42 -7.32 -6.75
C PRO A 51 2.22 -6.67 -5.36
N TYR A 52 0.97 -6.35 -5.04
CA TYR A 52 0.54 -5.71 -3.79
C TYR A 52 0.36 -6.77 -2.68
N PRO A 53 0.90 -6.59 -1.47
CA PRO A 53 0.70 -7.52 -0.37
C PRO A 53 -0.73 -7.43 0.18
N ILE A 54 -1.45 -8.55 0.20
CA ILE A 54 -2.80 -8.63 0.72
C ILE A 54 -2.74 -9.03 2.19
N ILE A 55 -3.01 -8.04 3.04
CA ILE A 55 -3.08 -8.18 4.49
C ILE A 55 -4.52 -7.85 4.90
N TRP A 56 -5.06 -8.64 5.81
CA TRP A 56 -6.39 -8.44 6.39
C TRP A 56 -6.37 -8.72 7.88
N VAL A 57 -7.41 -8.23 8.56
CA VAL A 57 -7.58 -8.36 10.01
C VAL A 57 -8.82 -9.21 10.25
N ASP A 58 -8.64 -10.25 11.05
CA ASP A 58 -9.72 -11.05 11.59
C ASP A 58 -10.13 -10.48 12.95
N LEU A 59 -11.39 -10.05 13.04
CA LEU A 59 -12.00 -9.47 14.24
C LEU A 59 -12.74 -10.51 15.10
N ALA A 60 -12.86 -11.75 14.62
CA ALA A 60 -13.53 -12.84 15.31
C ALA A 60 -12.67 -14.12 15.28
N PRO A 61 -11.44 -14.09 15.83
CA PRO A 61 -10.52 -15.23 15.77
C PRO A 61 -11.03 -16.48 16.50
N GLU A 62 -12.03 -16.33 17.38
CA GLU A 62 -12.67 -17.43 18.10
C GLU A 62 -13.86 -18.04 17.36
N ASP A 63 -14.25 -17.51 16.19
CA ASP A 63 -15.32 -18.10 15.39
C ASP A 63 -14.91 -19.51 14.92
N PRO A 64 -15.68 -20.57 15.25
CA PRO A 64 -15.32 -21.93 14.90
C PRO A 64 -15.26 -22.17 13.38
N VAL A 65 -16.00 -21.40 12.57
CA VAL A 65 -15.99 -21.50 11.11
C VAL A 65 -14.68 -20.96 10.56
N PHE A 66 -14.27 -19.76 10.97
CA PHE A 66 -13.01 -19.16 10.51
C PHE A 66 -11.80 -19.99 10.94
N ARG A 67 -11.82 -20.53 12.17
CA ARG A 67 -10.78 -21.48 12.61
C ARG A 67 -10.74 -22.75 11.77
N ALA A 68 -11.89 -23.27 11.34
CA ALA A 68 -11.93 -24.44 10.46
C ALA A 68 -11.36 -24.11 9.07
N GLU A 69 -11.71 -22.96 8.50
CA GLU A 69 -11.18 -22.48 7.21
C GLU A 69 -9.66 -22.27 7.27
N ASP A 70 -9.17 -21.61 8.31
CA ASP A 70 -7.73 -21.41 8.55
C ASP A 70 -6.95 -22.73 8.60
N ASN A 71 -7.51 -23.73 9.28
CA ASN A 71 -6.90 -25.06 9.37
C ASN A 71 -6.83 -25.77 8.01
N VAL A 72 -7.82 -25.54 7.14
CA VAL A 72 -7.83 -26.08 5.78
C VAL A 72 -6.81 -25.35 4.91
N LEU A 73 -6.73 -24.02 5.02
CA LEU A 73 -5.81 -23.19 4.25
C LEU A 73 -4.34 -23.35 4.69
N ARG A 74 -4.10 -23.78 5.93
CA ARG A 74 -2.76 -23.93 6.54
C ARG A 74 -1.95 -22.63 6.50
N THR A 75 -2.63 -21.49 6.53
CA THR A 75 -2.00 -20.17 6.51
C THR A 75 -1.65 -19.76 7.94
N PRO A 76 -0.36 -19.68 8.32
CA PRO A 76 0.01 -19.20 9.64
C PRO A 76 -0.40 -17.73 9.78
N ALA A 77 -0.99 -17.38 10.92
CA ALA A 77 -1.29 -15.99 11.24
C ALA A 77 0.04 -15.26 11.55
N PRO A 78 0.44 -14.24 10.76
CA PRO A 78 1.63 -13.48 11.07
C PRO A 78 1.44 -12.68 12.36
N THR A 79 2.53 -12.52 13.09
CA THR A 79 2.60 -11.62 14.24
C THR A 79 2.54 -10.15 13.78
N ALA A 80 2.11 -9.25 14.67
CA ALA A 80 2.12 -7.82 14.39
C ALA A 80 3.53 -7.30 14.02
N ALA A 81 4.58 -7.85 14.65
CA ALA A 81 5.96 -7.49 14.33
C ALA A 81 6.37 -7.89 12.91
N GLU A 82 5.95 -9.07 12.43
CA GLU A 82 6.20 -9.52 11.06
C GLU A 82 5.43 -8.67 10.04
N VAL A 83 4.17 -8.34 10.32
CA VAL A 83 3.37 -7.44 9.47
C VAL A 83 4.00 -6.05 9.41
N LEU A 84 4.46 -5.52 10.54
CA LEU A 84 5.13 -4.22 10.59
C LEU A 84 6.43 -4.25 9.77
N ALA A 85 7.26 -5.27 9.93
CA ALA A 85 8.49 -5.42 9.17
C ALA A 85 8.23 -5.53 7.65
N LEU A 86 7.22 -6.32 7.26
CA LEU A 86 6.80 -6.48 5.87
C LEU A 86 6.32 -5.16 5.26
N THR A 87 5.39 -4.48 5.94
CA THR A 87 4.82 -3.22 5.46
C THR A 87 5.86 -2.12 5.37
N LYS A 88 6.77 -2.03 6.35
CA LYS A 88 7.92 -1.13 6.31
C LYS A 88 8.82 -1.39 5.10
N ALA A 89 9.29 -2.63 4.94
CA ALA A 89 10.14 -2.99 3.81
C ALA A 89 9.45 -2.76 2.46
N PHE A 90 8.13 -2.98 2.40
CA PHE A 90 7.36 -2.73 1.19
C PHE A 90 7.30 -1.25 0.86
N ILE A 91 6.94 -0.39 1.83
CA ILE A 91 6.91 1.07 1.65
C ILE A 91 8.28 1.58 1.23
N ASP A 92 9.34 1.20 1.96
CA ASP A 92 10.71 1.65 1.70
C ASP A 92 11.21 1.21 0.30
N SER A 93 10.74 0.06 -0.21
CA SER A 93 11.11 -0.45 -1.54
C SER A 93 10.41 0.27 -2.70
N GLN A 94 9.30 0.95 -2.43
CA GLN A 94 8.48 1.56 -3.48
C GLN A 94 8.58 3.08 -3.39
N SER A 95 9.23 3.67 -4.40
CA SER A 95 9.34 5.13 -4.51
C SER A 95 7.99 5.85 -4.63
N PHE A 96 6.89 5.11 -4.81
CA PHE A 96 5.56 5.67 -4.90
C PHE A 96 4.70 5.57 -3.64
N LEU A 97 5.19 4.89 -2.61
CA LEU A 97 4.51 4.88 -1.31
C LEU A 97 5.19 5.89 -0.40
N SER A 98 4.42 6.48 0.50
CA SER A 98 4.98 7.26 1.60
C SER A 98 4.73 6.52 2.92
N PRO A 99 5.58 6.74 3.93
CA PRO A 99 5.24 6.39 5.30
C PRO A 99 3.89 7.02 5.69
N PRO A 100 3.14 6.39 6.61
CA PRO A 100 1.89 6.94 7.11
C PRO A 100 2.13 8.29 7.80
N TYR A 101 1.35 9.29 7.41
CA TYR A 101 1.36 10.63 7.99
C TYR A 101 -0.02 10.99 8.51
N ILE A 102 -0.08 11.49 9.75
CA ILE A 102 -1.31 11.92 10.42
C ILE A 102 -1.02 13.32 11.00
N GLU A 103 -1.71 14.32 10.45
CA GLU A 103 -1.58 15.70 10.92
C GLU A 103 -1.96 15.81 12.40
N GLY A 104 -1.12 16.49 13.19
CA GLY A 104 -1.33 16.66 14.62
C GLY A 104 -1.12 15.38 15.46
N CYS A 105 -0.54 14.32 14.89
CA CYS A 105 -0.26 13.11 15.65
C CYS A 105 0.76 13.37 16.76
N VAL A 106 0.50 12.79 17.94
CA VAL A 106 1.43 12.85 19.08
C VAL A 106 2.64 11.93 18.91
N PHE A 107 2.56 10.97 17.99
CA PHE A 107 3.65 10.04 17.71
C PHE A 107 4.52 10.60 16.60
N SER A 108 5.80 10.85 16.92
CA SER A 108 6.77 11.46 16.01
C SER A 108 6.92 10.73 14.66
N GLU A 109 6.75 9.40 14.70
CA GLU A 109 6.85 8.51 13.55
C GLU A 109 5.73 8.72 12.52
N TYR A 110 4.60 9.32 12.93
CA TYR A 110 3.48 9.64 12.05
C TYR A 110 3.27 11.15 11.87
N SER A 111 3.97 11.97 12.66
CA SER A 111 3.75 13.41 12.70
C SER A 111 4.69 14.19 11.79
N SER A 112 5.67 13.52 11.17
CA SER A 112 6.64 14.17 10.30
C SER A 112 6.65 13.49 8.94
N LEU A 113 6.39 14.30 7.91
CA LEU A 113 6.65 13.93 6.52
C LEU A 113 7.97 14.59 6.14
N SER A 114 8.92 13.83 5.59
CA SER A 114 10.18 14.44 5.19
C SER A 114 9.94 15.42 4.03
N ALA A 115 10.82 16.41 3.89
CA ALA A 115 10.76 17.34 2.76
C ALA A 115 10.88 16.59 1.42
N THR A 116 11.67 15.52 1.41
CA THR A 116 11.85 14.63 0.26
C THR A 116 10.56 13.89 -0.09
N ASP A 117 9.88 13.30 0.90
CA ASP A 117 8.62 12.59 0.68
C ASP A 117 7.52 13.55 0.21
N SER A 118 7.48 14.75 0.79
CA SER A 118 6.54 15.81 0.42
C SER A 118 6.73 16.25 -1.03
N ALA A 119 7.98 16.47 -1.45
CA ALA A 119 8.31 16.85 -2.83
C ALA A 119 7.95 15.72 -3.81
N LEU A 120 8.20 14.46 -3.44
CA LEU A 120 7.87 13.30 -4.27
C LEU A 120 6.35 13.14 -4.45
N LEU A 121 5.57 13.35 -3.39
CA LEU A 121 4.12 13.31 -3.46
C LEU A 121 3.58 14.44 -4.36
N LEU A 122 4.17 15.63 -4.29
CA LEU A 122 3.79 16.77 -5.13
C LEU A 122 4.11 16.52 -6.61
N ASP A 123 5.32 16.06 -6.91
CA ASP A 123 5.74 15.70 -8.28
C ASP A 123 4.80 14.65 -8.90
N ARG A 124 4.41 13.63 -8.12
CA ARG A 124 3.42 12.66 -8.60
C ARG A 124 2.06 13.28 -8.82
N TYR A 125 1.58 14.10 -7.90
CA TYR A 125 0.29 14.76 -8.03
C TYR A 125 0.21 15.56 -9.34
N GLU A 126 1.28 16.30 -9.67
CA GLU A 126 1.41 17.03 -10.93
C GLU A 126 1.40 16.09 -12.14
N SER A 127 2.20 15.02 -12.10
CA SER A 127 2.22 14.00 -13.17
C SER A 127 0.85 13.38 -13.45
N ILE A 128 0.11 13.01 -12.40
CA ILE A 128 -1.25 12.46 -12.51
C ILE A 128 -2.20 13.47 -13.16
N ASN A 129 -2.09 14.75 -12.79
CA ASN A 129 -2.93 15.80 -13.36
C ASN A 129 -2.63 16.01 -14.85
N THR A 130 -1.37 16.01 -15.26
CA THR A 130 -0.99 16.12 -16.68
C THR A 130 -1.53 14.97 -17.52
N VAL A 131 -1.45 13.73 -17.01
CA VAL A 131 -2.02 12.56 -17.69
C VAL A 131 -3.54 12.68 -17.79
N ARG A 132 -4.19 13.13 -16.71
CA ARG A 132 -5.64 13.32 -16.68
C ARG A 132 -6.10 14.38 -17.69
N GLU A 133 -5.39 15.49 -17.79
CA GLU A 133 -5.65 16.54 -18.78
C GLU A 133 -5.48 16.03 -20.21
N SER A 134 -4.43 15.25 -20.47
CA SER A 134 -4.17 14.65 -21.78
C SER A 134 -5.28 13.70 -22.23
N LEU A 135 -5.81 12.87 -21.31
CA LEU A 135 -6.92 11.95 -21.59
C LEU A 135 -8.25 12.67 -21.86
N VAL A 136 -8.46 13.86 -21.29
CA VAL A 136 -9.65 14.68 -21.58
C VAL A 136 -9.55 15.24 -23.00
N ILE A 137 -8.37 15.73 -23.39
CA ILE A 137 -8.12 16.24 -24.74
C ILE A 137 -8.32 15.14 -25.79
N GLU A 138 -7.80 13.94 -25.57
CA GLU A 138 -7.98 12.81 -26.49
C GLU A 138 -9.46 12.45 -26.68
N LYS A 139 -10.23 12.39 -25.59
CA LYS A 139 -11.67 12.12 -25.65
C LYS A 139 -12.45 13.20 -26.37
N ASP A 140 -12.09 14.47 -26.18
CA ASP A 140 -12.73 15.59 -26.87
C ASP A 140 -12.40 15.58 -28.37
N VAL A 141 -11.17 15.18 -28.74
CA VAL A 141 -10.77 14.99 -30.14
C VAL A 141 -11.50 13.81 -30.79
N GLU A 142 -11.63 12.67 -30.10
CA GLU A 142 -12.41 11.51 -30.57
C GLU A 142 -13.89 11.86 -30.75
N ALA A 143 -14.48 12.59 -29.80
CA ALA A 143 -15.87 13.04 -29.88
C ALA A 143 -16.11 14.03 -31.03
N ALA A 144 -15.11 14.87 -31.36
CA ALA A 144 -15.18 15.81 -32.47
C ALA A 144 -14.99 15.16 -33.85
N GLN A 145 -14.31 14.00 -33.94
CA GLN A 145 -14.01 13.33 -35.22
C GLN A 145 -15.15 12.45 -35.77
N GLY A 146 -16.25 12.25 -35.02
CA GLY A 146 -17.36 11.40 -35.46
C GLY A 146 -16.96 9.91 -35.63
N PRO A 147 -17.93 8.99 -35.83
CA PRO A 147 -17.63 7.56 -35.94
C PRO A 147 -16.90 7.28 -37.27
N ASN A 148 -15.57 7.34 -37.25
CA ASN A 148 -14.74 6.81 -38.32
C ASN A 148 -14.67 5.28 -38.21
N GLU A 149 -14.95 4.59 -39.32
CA GLU A 149 -14.84 3.15 -39.43
C GLU A 149 -13.42 2.66 -39.04
N PRO A 150 -13.29 1.52 -38.34
CA PRO A 150 -12.02 1.10 -37.77
C PRO A 150 -11.06 0.58 -38.85
N THR A 151 -10.09 1.40 -39.26
CA THR A 151 -8.84 0.93 -39.86
C THR A 151 -7.84 0.64 -38.74
N GLY A 152 -7.63 -0.65 -38.49
CA GLY A 152 -6.79 -1.14 -37.41
C GLY A 152 -5.32 -0.75 -37.56
N SER A 153 -4.84 0.07 -36.62
CA SER A 153 -3.45 0.06 -36.19
C SER A 153 -3.39 0.52 -34.73
N VAL A 154 -3.34 -0.45 -33.81
CA VAL A 154 -3.18 -0.20 -32.38
C VAL A 154 -1.72 0.19 -32.13
N SER A 155 -1.46 1.47 -31.86
CA SER A 155 -0.20 1.92 -31.27
C SER A 155 -0.26 1.70 -29.76
N VAL A 156 0.54 0.74 -29.27
CA VAL A 156 0.74 0.52 -27.83
C VAL A 156 1.55 1.69 -27.28
N ILE A 157 0.96 2.50 -26.40
CA ILE A 157 1.70 3.52 -25.65
C ILE A 157 2.51 2.78 -24.57
N GLN A 158 3.81 2.65 -24.80
CA GLN A 158 4.75 2.08 -23.85
C GLN A 158 5.07 3.14 -22.79
N LEU A 159 4.49 3.00 -21.60
CA LEU A 159 4.80 3.84 -20.45
C LEU A 159 6.16 3.41 -19.88
N ASP A 160 7.21 4.16 -20.22
CA ASP A 160 8.55 3.98 -19.68
C ASP A 160 8.60 4.53 -18.25
N PHE A 161 8.39 3.66 -17.27
CA PHE A 161 8.70 3.99 -15.87
C PHE A 161 10.23 3.92 -15.72
N GLY A 162 10.84 5.08 -15.48
CA GLY A 162 12.28 5.27 -15.46
C GLY A 162 13.03 4.17 -14.70
N GLN A 163 14.07 3.63 -15.34
CA GLN A 163 14.96 2.67 -14.73
C GLN A 163 15.67 3.30 -13.51
N VAL A 164 15.47 2.69 -12.35
CA VAL A 164 16.27 2.97 -11.15
C VAL A 164 17.69 2.46 -11.41
N VAL A 165 18.62 3.39 -11.57
CA VAL A 165 20.06 3.09 -11.64
C VAL A 165 20.50 2.66 -10.24
N THR A 166 20.74 1.37 -10.05
CA THR A 166 21.42 0.84 -8.85
C THR A 166 22.92 1.19 -8.92
N PRO A 167 23.50 1.88 -7.91
CA PRO A 167 24.93 2.09 -7.85
C PRO A 167 25.65 0.76 -7.57
N ALA A 168 26.74 0.52 -8.31
CA ALA A 168 27.56 -0.67 -8.22
C ALA A 168 28.20 -0.84 -6.83
N GLU A 169 28.10 -2.05 -6.29
CA GLU A 169 28.89 -2.52 -5.14
C GLU A 169 30.38 -2.43 -5.47
N THR A 170 31.08 -1.56 -4.75
CA THR A 170 32.54 -1.60 -4.64
C THR A 170 32.92 -2.61 -3.56
N ASP A 171 33.47 -3.74 -3.99
CA ASP A 171 34.04 -4.80 -3.18
C ASP A 171 35.35 -4.32 -2.51
N PRO A 172 35.49 -4.32 -1.17
CA PRO A 172 36.78 -4.09 -0.52
C PRO A 172 37.52 -5.42 -0.28
N GLN A 173 38.71 -5.52 -0.87
CA GLN A 173 39.74 -6.52 -0.57
C GLN A 173 40.29 -6.37 0.86
#